data_AF-A0A1X1TTJ8-F1
#
_entry.id   AF-A0A1X1TTJ8-F1
#
_cell.length_a   1.000
_cell.length_b   1.000
_cell.length_c   1.000
_cell.angle_alpha   90.00
_cell.angle_beta   90.00
_cell.angle_gamma   90.00
#
_symmetry.space_group_name_H-M   'P 1'
#
loop_
_entity.id
_entity.type
_entity.pdbx_description
1 polymer ?
#
loop_
_entity_poly.entity_id
_entity_poly.type
_entity_poly.pdbx_seq_one_letter_code
_entity_poly.pdbx_strand_id
1 'polypeptide(L)'
;MIESDLRRDQLHLPVPLPAEYSENLILMGYDEASKHAFYWHWSRMHTDPNRWEGLVVIYRPGGEILCRREFGAHGNNLDVASSGNCSFTVEEPLQRWHARFSGHATKTTTDIAASAIVPDGPTVSLEVDMIFDGVFGTFSAGAAMDNQDWGDGHLEQGGRVTGDIVIDGAEAIHVDCLAFRDHTWGRRNYLTLDRHAWCYGFFPSGRVFLVLEAWHDSDHGPEHAKFGFVVEDGKMVPASPIRTPGLEDPAGTPRTFTVELDSELGPMSIDVTMMHAMSFHLAHPLEMPLGTSWTDERNTINVEGPTVVEWNGERGTGWVERTNRAGRLARKVGS
;
A
#
# COMPACT_ATOMS: atom_id res chain seq x y z
N MET A 1 -8.70 13.59 13.75
CA MET A 1 -8.17 13.86 12.40
C MET A 1 -6.68 13.63 12.40
N ILE A 2 -5.90 14.36 13.21
CA ILE A 2 -4.52 13.96 13.51
C ILE A 2 -4.52 13.02 14.73
N GLU A 3 -3.88 11.88 14.61
CA GLU A 3 -3.69 10.91 15.70
C GLU A 3 -2.63 11.42 16.69
N SER A 4 -2.88 11.18 17.99
CA SER A 4 -1.94 11.53 19.05
C SER A 4 -1.82 10.45 20.13
N ASP A 5 -2.70 9.45 20.12
CA ASP A 5 -2.58 8.30 21.01
C ASP A 5 -1.56 7.32 20.44
N LEU A 6 -0.35 7.36 20.99
CA LEU A 6 0.77 6.47 20.60
C LEU A 6 0.38 4.99 20.62
N ARG A 7 -0.57 4.58 21.47
CA ARG A 7 -1.00 3.18 21.57
C ARG A 7 -1.76 2.71 20.34
N ARG A 8 -2.37 3.63 19.58
CA ARG A 8 -3.07 3.30 18.33
C ARG A 8 -2.11 2.99 17.18
N ASP A 9 -0.84 3.35 17.33
CA ASP A 9 0.21 3.06 16.35
C ASP A 9 0.98 1.78 16.69
N GLN A 10 0.81 1.26 17.90
CA GLN A 10 1.40 -0.01 18.31
C GLN A 10 0.65 -1.18 17.67
N LEU A 11 1.29 -2.34 17.57
CA LEU A 11 0.62 -3.51 17.02
C LEU A 11 -0.46 -4.04 17.96
N HIS A 12 -1.54 -4.54 17.39
CA HIS A 12 -2.76 -4.88 18.10
C HIS A 12 -3.02 -6.38 18.09
N LEU A 13 -3.32 -6.92 19.27
CA LEU A 13 -3.92 -8.24 19.41
C LEU A 13 -5.10 -8.17 20.39
N PRO A 14 -6.32 -7.85 19.91
CA PRO A 14 -7.48 -7.68 20.78
C PRO A 14 -7.86 -8.98 21.49
N VAL A 15 -8.42 -8.84 22.71
CA VAL A 15 -8.94 -9.93 23.52
C VAL A 15 -10.37 -9.59 23.95
N PRO A 16 -11.40 -10.36 23.53
CA PRO A 16 -11.32 -11.53 22.64
C PRO A 16 -10.91 -11.14 21.21
N LEU A 17 -10.30 -12.08 20.49
CA LEU A 17 -9.95 -11.90 19.08
C LEU A 17 -11.24 -11.91 18.22
N PRO A 18 -11.53 -10.85 17.44
CA PRO A 18 -12.64 -10.87 16.50
C PRO A 18 -12.49 -11.97 15.44
N ALA A 19 -13.60 -12.47 14.93
CA ALA A 19 -13.58 -13.35 13.76
C ALA A 19 -13.01 -12.58 12.56
N GLU A 20 -12.20 -13.26 11.73
CA GLU A 20 -11.57 -12.66 10.54
C GLU A 20 -10.71 -11.42 10.86
N TYR A 21 -10.16 -11.35 12.08
CA TYR A 21 -9.27 -10.27 12.48
C TYR A 21 -7.97 -10.33 11.67
N SER A 22 -7.54 -9.15 11.21
CA SER A 22 -6.22 -8.93 10.67
C SER A 22 -5.70 -7.56 11.07
N GLU A 23 -4.39 -7.40 10.95
CA GLU A 23 -3.69 -6.16 11.14
C GLU A 23 -2.69 -6.04 10.00
N ASN A 24 -2.82 -4.97 9.21
CA ASN A 24 -2.04 -4.69 8.04
C ASN A 24 -1.20 -3.44 8.23
N LEU A 25 0.06 -3.52 7.82
CA LEU A 25 0.98 -2.40 7.75
C LEU A 25 1.50 -2.31 6.34
N ILE A 26 1.58 -1.10 5.81
CA ILE A 26 2.12 -0.86 4.48
C ILE A 26 3.21 0.19 4.57
N LEU A 27 4.30 0.00 3.84
CA LEU A 27 5.32 1.02 3.61
C LEU A 27 5.62 1.08 2.12
N MET A 28 5.49 2.25 1.52
CA MET A 28 5.74 2.42 0.10
C MET A 28 6.34 3.78 -0.23
N GLY A 29 7.14 3.84 -1.28
CA GLY A 29 7.80 5.07 -1.68
C GLY A 29 8.45 4.96 -3.05
N TYR A 30 8.70 6.11 -3.66
CA TYR A 30 9.36 6.23 -4.95
C TYR A 30 10.54 7.20 -4.84
N ASP A 31 11.76 6.66 -4.91
CA ASP A 31 12.94 7.47 -5.05
C ASP A 31 13.19 7.78 -6.52
N GLU A 32 12.93 9.04 -6.87
CA GLU A 32 13.10 9.52 -8.21
C GLU A 32 14.59 9.59 -8.63
N ALA A 33 15.52 9.76 -7.69
CA ALA A 33 16.93 9.90 -8.00
C ALA A 33 17.52 8.56 -8.48
N SER A 34 17.32 7.49 -7.72
CA SER A 34 17.73 6.14 -8.12
C SER A 34 16.77 5.48 -9.11
N LYS A 35 15.56 6.04 -9.30
CA LYS A 35 14.46 5.46 -10.09
C LYS A 35 13.98 4.10 -9.56
N HIS A 36 14.20 3.83 -8.27
CA HIS A 36 13.67 2.66 -7.59
C HIS A 36 12.43 3.04 -6.76
N ALA A 37 11.47 2.12 -6.70
CA ALA A 37 10.35 2.21 -5.78
C ALA A 37 10.26 0.94 -4.95
N PHE A 38 9.60 1.04 -3.81
CA PHE A 38 9.38 -0.10 -2.92
C PHE A 38 7.95 -0.12 -2.44
N TYR A 39 7.45 -1.33 -2.21
CA TYR A 39 6.19 -1.60 -1.55
C TYR A 39 6.39 -2.77 -0.60
N TRP A 40 5.91 -2.61 0.61
CA TRP A 40 5.93 -3.62 1.64
C TRP A 40 4.56 -3.75 2.25
N HIS A 41 4.20 -4.97 2.58
CA HIS A 41 2.96 -5.25 3.28
C HIS A 41 3.18 -6.35 4.30
N TRP A 42 2.77 -6.09 5.53
CA TRP A 42 2.74 -7.09 6.60
C TRP A 42 1.29 -7.29 7.01
N SER A 43 0.80 -8.53 6.97
CA SER A 43 -0.54 -8.86 7.45
C SER A 43 -0.53 -9.96 8.47
N ARG A 44 -1.22 -9.72 9.57
CA ARG A 44 -1.48 -10.74 10.58
C ARG A 44 -2.51 -11.75 10.04
N MET A 45 -2.15 -13.03 10.08
CA MET A 45 -2.98 -14.09 9.53
C MET A 45 -4.22 -14.33 10.40
N HIS A 46 -5.41 -14.27 9.80
CA HIS A 46 -6.68 -14.50 10.50
C HIS A 46 -6.86 -15.94 11.02
N THR A 47 -6.19 -16.93 10.42
CA THR A 47 -6.23 -18.34 10.87
C THR A 47 -5.38 -18.56 12.12
N ASP A 48 -4.31 -17.78 12.28
CA ASP A 48 -3.40 -17.84 13.43
C ASP A 48 -2.73 -16.45 13.57
N PRO A 49 -3.22 -15.60 14.47
CA PRO A 49 -2.72 -14.24 14.60
C PRO A 49 -1.26 -14.16 15.08
N ASN A 50 -0.62 -15.27 15.45
CA ASN A 50 0.82 -15.30 15.76
C ASN A 50 1.70 -15.43 14.51
N ARG A 51 1.09 -15.54 13.34
CA ARG A 51 1.75 -15.61 12.04
C ARG A 51 1.49 -14.34 11.25
N TRP A 52 2.51 -13.93 10.52
CA TRP A 52 2.44 -12.83 9.59
C TRP A 52 2.72 -13.33 8.18
N GLU A 53 1.96 -12.81 7.23
CA GLU A 53 2.31 -12.73 5.82
C GLU A 53 3.16 -11.46 5.61
N GLY A 54 4.34 -11.60 5.01
CA GLY A 54 5.21 -10.50 4.63
C GLY A 54 5.40 -10.45 3.13
N LEU A 55 5.20 -9.27 2.55
CA LEU A 55 5.45 -8.98 1.14
C LEU A 55 6.50 -7.87 1.05
N VAL A 56 7.46 -8.05 0.14
CA VAL A 56 8.38 -7.00 -0.30
C VAL A 56 8.41 -6.99 -1.82
N VAL A 57 8.31 -5.79 -2.40
CA VAL A 57 8.35 -5.55 -3.84
C VAL A 57 9.26 -4.37 -4.11
N ILE A 58 10.32 -4.59 -4.88
CA ILE A 58 11.23 -3.55 -5.36
C ILE A 58 11.03 -3.39 -6.86
N TYR A 59 10.62 -2.20 -7.27
CA TYR A 59 10.48 -1.81 -8.66
C TYR A 59 11.79 -1.20 -9.14
N ARG A 60 12.34 -1.74 -10.23
CA ARG A 60 13.64 -1.34 -10.75
C ARG A 60 13.52 -0.55 -12.05
N PRO A 61 14.53 0.27 -12.38
CA PRO A 61 14.64 0.86 -13.71
C PRO A 61 14.61 -0.22 -14.80
N GLY A 62 13.93 0.05 -15.91
CA GLY A 62 13.81 -0.89 -17.02
C GLY A 62 12.68 -1.92 -16.88
N GLY A 63 11.85 -1.85 -15.84
CA GLY A 63 10.61 -2.62 -15.74
C GLY A 63 10.72 -3.97 -15.03
N GLU A 64 11.91 -4.32 -14.51
CA GLU A 64 12.10 -5.49 -13.66
C GLU A 64 11.53 -5.22 -12.26
N ILE A 65 10.88 -6.22 -11.69
CA ILE A 65 10.39 -6.24 -10.32
C ILE A 65 11.08 -7.37 -9.57
N LEU A 66 11.60 -7.08 -8.38
CA LEU A 66 11.99 -8.10 -7.40
C LEU A 66 10.88 -8.22 -6.38
N CYS A 67 10.32 -9.41 -6.20
CA CYS A 67 9.25 -9.61 -5.23
C CYS A 67 9.44 -10.87 -4.40
N ARG A 68 9.02 -10.80 -3.14
CA ARG A 68 8.89 -11.96 -2.25
C ARG A 68 7.59 -11.83 -1.48
N ARG A 69 6.91 -12.97 -1.35
CA ARG A 69 5.86 -13.22 -0.36
C ARG A 69 6.33 -14.36 0.53
N GLU A 70 6.23 -14.21 1.83
CA GLU A 70 6.64 -15.21 2.81
C GLU A 70 5.72 -15.21 4.03
N PHE A 71 5.81 -16.27 4.83
CA PHE A 71 5.06 -16.40 6.08
C PHE A 71 5.98 -16.85 7.19
N GLY A 72 5.80 -16.26 8.37
CA GLY A 72 6.57 -16.63 9.55
C GLY A 72 5.78 -16.48 10.83
N ALA A 73 6.08 -17.34 11.79
CA ALA A 73 5.57 -17.19 13.15
C ALA A 73 6.52 -16.25 13.92
N HIS A 74 5.98 -15.17 14.47
CA HIS A 74 6.72 -14.25 15.33
C HIS A 74 5.98 -13.97 16.65
N GLY A 75 4.89 -14.71 16.91
CA GLY A 75 4.14 -14.59 18.16
C GLY A 75 3.39 -13.27 18.28
N ASN A 76 2.93 -12.98 19.49
CA ASN A 76 2.35 -11.68 19.82
C ASN A 76 3.45 -10.71 20.26
N ASN A 77 3.92 -9.89 19.32
CA ASN A 77 4.80 -8.77 19.60
C ASN A 77 4.04 -7.46 19.28
N LEU A 78 4.14 -6.48 20.19
CA LEU A 78 3.51 -5.17 20.04
C LEU A 78 4.38 -4.19 19.24
N ASP A 79 5.67 -4.50 19.10
CA ASP A 79 6.67 -3.59 18.55
C ASP A 79 7.22 -4.08 17.21
N VAL A 80 6.95 -5.32 16.79
CA VAL A 80 7.49 -5.89 15.55
C VAL A 80 6.46 -6.75 14.81
N ALA A 81 6.14 -6.35 13.58
CA ALA A 81 5.43 -7.16 12.61
C ALA A 81 6.46 -7.92 11.79
N SER A 82 6.43 -9.26 11.77
CA SER A 82 7.47 -10.01 11.08
C SER A 82 7.06 -11.41 10.64
N SER A 83 7.49 -11.76 9.43
CA SER A 83 7.42 -13.10 8.83
C SER A 83 8.76 -13.84 8.84
N GLY A 84 9.72 -13.40 9.68
CA GLY A 84 11.07 -13.93 9.72
C GLY A 84 12.06 -13.01 9.01
N ASN A 85 12.19 -13.14 7.69
CA ASN A 85 13.16 -12.33 6.94
C ASN A 85 12.69 -10.90 6.74
N CYS A 86 11.37 -10.70 6.64
CA CYS A 86 10.71 -9.42 6.49
C CYS A 86 10.19 -8.93 7.86
N SER A 87 10.58 -7.73 8.28
CA SER A 87 10.15 -7.13 9.54
C SER A 87 9.89 -5.63 9.43
N PHE A 88 8.92 -5.14 10.21
CA PHE A 88 8.66 -3.73 10.45
C PHE A 88 8.58 -3.47 11.95
N THR A 89 9.55 -2.72 12.48
CA THR A 89 9.69 -2.44 13.90
C THR A 89 9.23 -1.03 14.22
N VAL A 90 8.37 -0.91 15.22
CA VAL A 90 8.02 0.36 15.86
C VAL A 90 9.23 0.79 16.70
N GLU A 91 10.00 1.77 16.26
CA GLU A 91 11.08 2.34 17.09
C GLU A 91 10.52 3.43 18.00
N GLU A 92 9.72 4.33 17.42
CA GLU A 92 9.00 5.38 18.13
C GLU A 92 7.60 5.53 17.51
N PRO A 93 6.51 5.18 18.23
CA PRO A 93 5.15 5.31 17.70
C PRO A 93 4.86 6.70 17.14
N LEU A 94 4.17 6.75 16.00
CA LEU A 94 3.83 7.92 15.18
C LEU A 94 5.05 8.71 14.64
N GLN A 95 6.27 8.25 14.87
CA GLN A 95 7.48 9.00 14.54
C GLN A 95 8.48 8.20 13.71
N ARG A 96 8.81 6.97 14.10
CA ARG A 96 9.94 6.26 13.51
C ARG A 96 9.74 4.76 13.48
N TRP A 97 10.01 4.18 12.32
CA TRP A 97 9.85 2.76 12.06
C TRP A 97 11.01 2.21 11.25
N HIS A 98 11.38 0.95 11.48
CA HIS A 98 12.49 0.27 10.81
C HIS A 98 11.98 -0.92 10.01
N ALA A 99 12.06 -0.84 8.68
CA ALA A 99 11.75 -1.93 7.76
C ALA A 99 13.03 -2.67 7.34
N ARG A 100 13.02 -4.00 7.45
CA ARG A 100 14.16 -4.84 7.08
C ARG A 100 13.73 -6.10 6.34
N PHE A 101 14.48 -6.46 5.31
CA PHE A 101 14.37 -7.71 4.57
C PHE A 101 15.76 -8.29 4.35
N SER A 102 15.93 -9.56 4.67
CA SER A 102 17.19 -10.30 4.45
C SER A 102 16.88 -11.68 3.89
N GLY A 103 16.91 -11.82 2.57
CA GLY A 103 16.43 -13.05 1.95
C GLY A 103 16.69 -13.13 0.45
N HIS A 104 15.81 -13.85 -0.25
CA HIS A 104 15.87 -13.98 -1.70
C HIS A 104 14.57 -13.45 -2.31
N ALA A 105 14.64 -12.84 -3.50
CA ALA A 105 13.47 -12.35 -4.23
C ALA A 105 13.38 -13.00 -5.62
N THR A 106 12.15 -13.17 -6.09
CA THR A 106 11.85 -13.64 -7.46
C THR A 106 11.87 -12.44 -8.41
N LYS A 107 12.46 -12.62 -9.59
CA LYS A 107 12.42 -11.63 -10.68
C LYS A 107 11.14 -11.80 -11.48
N THR A 108 10.45 -10.70 -11.75
CA THR A 108 9.26 -10.64 -12.58
C THR A 108 9.16 -9.29 -13.31
N THR A 109 8.08 -9.06 -14.04
CA THR A 109 7.72 -7.78 -14.66
C THR A 109 6.24 -7.52 -14.46
N THR A 110 5.78 -6.29 -14.73
CA THR A 110 4.34 -6.00 -14.78
C THR A 110 3.61 -6.97 -15.70
N ASP A 111 4.18 -7.28 -16.86
CA ASP A 111 3.52 -8.12 -17.86
C ASP A 111 3.32 -9.55 -17.37
N ILE A 112 4.31 -10.12 -16.68
CA ILE A 112 4.21 -11.45 -16.09
C ILE A 112 3.17 -11.44 -14.96
N ALA A 113 3.28 -10.50 -14.02
CA ALA A 113 2.37 -10.41 -12.87
C ALA A 113 0.91 -10.16 -13.30
N ALA A 114 0.68 -9.32 -14.30
CA ALA A 114 -0.64 -9.02 -14.81
C ALA A 114 -1.29 -10.20 -15.58
N SER A 115 -0.47 -11.14 -16.09
CA SER A 115 -0.95 -12.26 -16.90
C SER A 115 -1.26 -13.51 -16.06
N ALA A 116 -0.51 -13.72 -14.98
CA ALA A 116 -0.63 -14.92 -14.14
C ALA A 116 -0.08 -14.68 -12.72
N ILE A 117 -0.32 -15.63 -11.83
CA ILE A 117 0.40 -15.72 -10.55
C ILE A 117 1.90 -15.77 -10.84
N VAL A 118 2.67 -14.99 -10.09
CA VAL A 118 4.12 -14.98 -10.22
C VAL A 118 4.63 -16.39 -9.94
N PRO A 119 5.30 -17.04 -10.92
CA PRO A 119 5.74 -18.40 -10.76
C PRO A 119 6.84 -18.49 -9.70
N ASP A 120 6.89 -19.62 -9.01
CA ASP A 120 8.11 -19.99 -8.29
C ASP A 120 9.24 -20.26 -9.30
N GLY A 121 10.48 -20.00 -8.92
CA GLY A 121 11.59 -20.07 -9.86
C GLY A 121 12.91 -19.55 -9.30
N PRO A 122 13.90 -19.31 -10.18
CA PRO A 122 15.18 -18.75 -9.79
C PRO A 122 15.01 -17.44 -9.01
N THR A 123 15.86 -17.27 -8.00
CA THR A 123 15.82 -16.11 -7.11
C THR A 123 17.19 -15.42 -7.08
N VAL A 124 17.20 -14.18 -6.62
CA VAL A 124 18.40 -13.39 -6.33
C VAL A 124 18.44 -13.05 -4.85
N SER A 125 19.64 -12.89 -4.27
CA SER A 125 19.71 -12.40 -2.90
C SER A 125 19.30 -10.93 -2.87
N LEU A 126 18.58 -10.54 -1.82
CA LEU A 126 18.07 -9.20 -1.62
C LEU A 126 18.16 -8.87 -0.14
N GLU A 127 18.90 -7.82 0.17
CA GLU A 127 18.93 -7.17 1.47
C GLU A 127 18.32 -5.77 1.31
N VAL A 128 17.40 -5.42 2.19
CA VAL A 128 16.81 -4.08 2.26
C VAL A 128 16.76 -3.66 3.71
N ASP A 129 17.25 -2.47 4.00
CA ASP A 129 17.27 -1.90 5.36
C ASP A 129 16.88 -0.42 5.25
N MET A 130 15.72 -0.06 5.78
CA MET A 130 15.07 1.24 5.57
C MET A 130 14.49 1.78 6.86
N ILE A 131 14.80 3.03 7.16
CA ILE A 131 14.17 3.81 8.23
C ILE A 131 13.10 4.70 7.61
N PHE A 132 11.90 4.66 8.18
CA PHE A 132 10.85 5.64 7.95
C PHE A 132 10.80 6.62 9.12
N ASP A 133 10.93 7.91 8.83
CA ASP A 133 10.70 9.00 9.77
C ASP A 133 9.43 9.77 9.35
N GLY A 134 8.45 9.86 10.24
CA GLY A 134 7.20 10.61 10.05
C GLY A 134 7.47 12.10 9.94
N VAL A 135 7.07 12.70 8.81
CA VAL A 135 7.28 14.13 8.52
C VAL A 135 5.98 14.91 8.66
N PHE A 136 4.87 14.28 8.32
CA PHE A 136 3.53 14.86 8.45
C PHE A 136 2.80 14.23 9.64
N GLY A 137 1.85 14.97 10.22
CA GLY A 137 0.99 14.42 11.26
C GLY A 137 0.23 13.20 10.74
N THR A 138 0.08 12.18 11.57
CA THR A 138 -0.63 10.95 11.20
C THR A 138 -2.13 11.22 11.10
N PHE A 139 -2.70 11.01 9.92
CA PHE A 139 -4.14 11.12 9.73
C PHE A 139 -4.83 9.85 10.25
N SER A 140 -5.87 10.01 11.05
CA SER A 140 -6.71 8.93 11.56
C SER A 140 -8.05 8.97 10.86
N ALA A 141 -8.33 7.95 10.04
CA ALA A 141 -9.58 7.88 9.28
C ALA A 141 -10.80 7.62 10.18
N GLY A 142 -10.59 7.22 11.45
CA GLY A 142 -11.57 7.12 12.56
C GLY A 142 -13.04 7.10 12.14
N ALA A 143 -13.70 8.26 12.18
CA ALA A 143 -15.14 8.39 11.92
C ALA A 143 -15.59 8.01 10.49
N ALA A 144 -14.70 8.03 9.48
CA ALA A 144 -14.99 7.57 8.13
C ALA A 144 -14.96 6.04 8.00
N MET A 145 -14.46 5.33 9.02
CA MET A 145 -14.34 3.88 9.07
C MET A 145 -15.25 3.18 10.09
N ASP A 146 -16.06 3.94 10.83
CA ASP A 146 -17.09 3.36 11.69
C ASP A 146 -18.01 2.42 10.87
N ASN A 147 -18.04 1.12 11.22
CA ASN A 147 -18.79 0.04 10.57
C ASN A 147 -18.29 -0.44 9.19
N GLN A 148 -16.98 -0.35 8.91
CA GLN A 148 -16.39 -0.93 7.70
C GLN A 148 -15.84 -2.35 7.92
N ASP A 149 -16.10 -3.28 6.99
CA ASP A 149 -15.67 -4.71 7.07
C ASP A 149 -14.17 -4.93 6.73
N TRP A 150 -13.34 -3.89 6.79
CA TRP A 150 -11.90 -3.94 6.46
C TRP A 150 -10.98 -3.22 7.47
N GLY A 151 -11.52 -2.74 8.59
CA GLY A 151 -10.74 -2.26 9.73
C GLY A 151 -11.57 -1.46 10.73
N ASP A 152 -11.25 -1.61 12.01
CA ASP A 152 -11.75 -0.82 13.15
C ASP A 152 -10.89 0.44 13.40
N GLY A 153 -9.70 0.50 12.81
CA GLY A 153 -8.81 1.66 12.83
C GLY A 153 -7.88 1.70 11.62
N HIS A 154 -7.47 2.91 11.25
CA HIS A 154 -6.68 3.21 10.06
C HIS A 154 -5.92 4.50 10.26
N LEU A 155 -4.60 4.40 10.17
CA LEU A 155 -3.66 5.49 10.29
C LEU A 155 -2.88 5.66 8.98
N GLU A 156 -2.87 6.89 8.48
CA GLU A 156 -2.26 7.28 7.21
C GLU A 156 -1.16 8.30 7.51
N GLN A 157 0.09 7.99 7.17
CA GLN A 157 1.22 8.86 7.51
C GLN A 157 2.20 9.04 6.35
N GLY A 158 2.38 10.30 5.94
CA GLY A 158 3.48 10.68 5.06
C GLY A 158 4.77 10.90 5.86
N GLY A 159 5.89 10.48 5.29
CA GLY A 159 7.21 10.62 5.91
C GLY A 159 8.35 10.57 4.91
N ARG A 160 9.56 10.39 5.42
CA ARG A 160 10.78 10.20 4.63
C ARG A 160 11.33 8.82 4.91
N VAL A 161 11.76 8.13 3.86
CA VAL A 161 12.52 6.88 3.97
C VAL A 161 13.96 7.14 3.58
N THR A 162 14.87 6.68 4.42
CA THR A 162 16.31 6.57 4.13
C THR A 162 16.77 5.15 4.34
N GLY A 163 17.60 4.62 3.44
CA GLY A 163 18.10 3.26 3.59
C GLY A 163 18.84 2.75 2.37
N ASP A 164 19.04 1.44 2.33
CA ASP A 164 19.84 0.78 1.30
C ASP A 164 19.13 -0.47 0.75
N ILE A 165 19.30 -0.69 -0.56
CA ILE A 165 18.91 -1.91 -1.26
C ILE A 165 20.17 -2.57 -1.82
N VAL A 166 20.41 -3.84 -1.49
CA VAL A 166 21.54 -4.63 -2.01
C VAL A 166 21.00 -5.87 -2.72
N ILE A 167 21.39 -6.04 -3.99
CA ILE A 167 20.96 -7.16 -4.84
C ILE A 167 22.19 -7.98 -5.21
N ASP A 168 22.15 -9.30 -5.01
CA ASP A 168 23.26 -10.22 -5.31
C ASP A 168 24.61 -9.79 -4.69
N GLY A 169 24.56 -9.12 -3.52
CA GLY A 169 25.76 -8.61 -2.83
C GLY A 169 26.49 -7.48 -3.55
N ALA A 170 25.85 -6.83 -4.51
CA ALA A 170 26.40 -5.69 -5.24
C ALA A 170 26.53 -4.44 -4.36
N GLU A 171 27.01 -3.34 -4.96
CA GLU A 171 27.02 -2.03 -4.30
C GLU A 171 25.61 -1.62 -3.87
N ALA A 172 25.51 -1.03 -2.67
CA ALA A 172 24.26 -0.56 -2.12
C ALA A 172 23.64 0.56 -2.96
N ILE A 173 22.36 0.41 -3.28
CA ILE A 173 21.55 1.47 -3.87
C ILE A 173 20.95 2.24 -2.70
N HIS A 174 21.47 3.45 -2.47
CA HIS A 174 20.94 4.33 -1.44
C HIS A 174 19.60 4.90 -1.89
N VAL A 175 18.62 4.85 -0.98
CA VAL A 175 17.27 5.38 -1.16
C VAL A 175 17.08 6.51 -0.16
N ASP A 176 16.61 7.66 -0.66
CA ASP A 176 16.30 8.82 0.15
C ASP A 176 15.11 9.60 -0.44
N CYS A 177 13.89 9.25 -0.05
CA CYS A 177 12.68 9.78 -0.67
C CYS A 177 11.56 10.05 0.32
N LEU A 178 10.55 10.82 -0.12
CA LEU A 178 9.28 10.85 0.59
C LEU A 178 8.53 9.54 0.32
N ALA A 179 7.82 9.07 1.34
CA ALA A 179 7.18 7.78 1.40
C ALA A 179 5.92 7.86 2.24
N PHE A 180 5.11 6.81 2.17
CA PHE A 180 3.85 6.73 2.87
C PHE A 180 3.75 5.42 3.65
N ARG A 181 3.17 5.51 4.84
CA ARG A 181 2.90 4.39 5.73
C ARG A 181 1.42 4.30 6.03
N ASP A 182 0.85 3.11 5.87
CA ASP A 182 -0.50 2.76 6.32
C ASP A 182 -0.41 1.80 7.52
N HIS A 183 -1.34 1.93 8.46
CA HIS A 183 -1.59 0.94 9.51
C HIS A 183 -3.08 0.78 9.72
N THR A 184 -3.60 -0.38 9.34
CA THR A 184 -5.00 -0.78 9.48
C THR A 184 -5.14 -2.02 10.35
N TRP A 185 -6.20 -2.10 11.14
CA TRP A 185 -6.48 -3.29 11.96
C TRP A 185 -7.98 -3.46 12.16
N GLY A 186 -8.42 -4.69 12.33
CA GLY A 186 -9.82 -5.03 12.61
C GLY A 186 -10.30 -6.23 11.81
N ARG A 187 -11.62 -6.41 11.75
CA ARG A 187 -12.21 -7.45 10.91
C ARG A 187 -11.93 -7.15 9.44
N ARG A 188 -11.58 -8.17 8.66
CA ARG A 188 -11.32 -8.01 7.23
C ARG A 188 -11.95 -9.12 6.39
N ASN A 189 -12.74 -8.72 5.40
CA ASN A 189 -13.32 -9.62 4.41
C ASN A 189 -13.22 -9.04 2.99
N TYR A 190 -12.26 -9.55 2.21
CA TYR A 190 -12.03 -9.11 0.82
C TYR A 190 -13.20 -9.40 -0.14
N LEU A 191 -14.11 -10.32 0.21
CA LEU A 191 -15.31 -10.55 -0.61
C LEU A 191 -16.31 -9.39 -0.56
N THR A 192 -16.20 -8.46 0.39
CA THR A 192 -17.07 -7.28 0.45
C THR A 192 -16.53 -6.12 -0.38
N LEU A 193 -15.22 -6.10 -0.68
CA LEU A 193 -14.56 -5.01 -1.40
C LEU A 193 -14.82 -5.11 -2.90
N ASP A 194 -15.71 -4.25 -3.41
CA ASP A 194 -16.10 -4.21 -4.83
C ASP A 194 -14.96 -3.65 -5.70
N ARG A 195 -14.51 -2.45 -5.37
CA ARG A 195 -13.40 -1.75 -6.00
C ARG A 195 -12.92 -0.65 -5.06
N HIS A 196 -11.70 -0.17 -5.27
CA HIS A 196 -11.20 1.00 -4.56
C HIS A 196 -10.12 1.70 -5.36
N ALA A 197 -9.89 2.95 -5.00
CA ALA A 197 -8.73 3.71 -5.42
C ALA A 197 -8.19 4.47 -4.21
N TRP A 198 -6.88 4.33 -4.01
CA TRP A 198 -6.12 5.09 -3.04
C TRP A 198 -4.92 5.72 -3.74
N CYS A 199 -4.71 7.01 -3.51
CA CYS A 199 -3.66 7.75 -4.22
C CYS A 199 -3.16 8.90 -3.37
N TYR A 200 -1.84 9.05 -3.29
CA TYR A 200 -1.20 10.20 -2.68
C TYR A 200 -0.14 10.78 -3.60
N GLY A 201 0.30 11.99 -3.27
CA GLY A 201 1.48 12.60 -3.88
C GLY A 201 2.10 13.66 -2.99
N PHE A 202 3.41 13.80 -3.13
CA PHE A 202 4.25 14.79 -2.47
C PHE A 202 4.84 15.76 -3.49
N PHE A 203 4.90 17.04 -3.14
CA PHE A 203 5.43 18.09 -4.00
C PHE A 203 6.58 18.86 -3.34
N PRO A 204 7.54 19.40 -4.11
CA PRO A 204 8.66 20.20 -3.60
C PRO A 204 8.28 21.37 -2.69
N SER A 205 7.10 21.98 -2.92
CA SER A 205 6.52 23.04 -2.08
C SER A 205 6.15 22.59 -0.66
N GLY A 206 6.20 21.29 -0.38
CA GLY A 206 5.70 20.69 0.85
C GLY A 206 4.21 20.33 0.79
N ARG A 207 3.57 20.54 -0.37
CA ARG A 207 2.18 20.10 -0.59
C ARG A 207 2.09 18.58 -0.59
N VAL A 208 1.00 18.07 -0.03
CA VAL A 208 0.66 16.64 -0.02
C VAL A 208 -0.83 16.50 -0.29
N PHE A 209 -1.24 15.47 -1.02
CA PHE A 209 -2.63 15.01 -0.98
C PHE A 209 -2.67 13.51 -0.73
N LEU A 210 -3.78 13.05 -0.17
CA LEU A 210 -4.19 11.66 -0.14
C LEU A 210 -5.69 11.58 -0.37
N VAL A 211 -6.11 10.61 -1.16
CA VAL A 211 -7.52 10.25 -1.37
C VAL A 211 -7.69 8.75 -1.25
N LEU A 212 -8.79 8.34 -0.63
CA LEU A 212 -9.31 6.97 -0.68
C LEU A 212 -10.79 7.02 -1.05
N GLU A 213 -11.17 6.17 -1.99
CA GLU A 213 -12.57 5.87 -2.30
C GLU A 213 -12.72 4.36 -2.48
N ALA A 214 -13.57 3.73 -1.67
CA ALA A 214 -13.81 2.30 -1.68
C ALA A 214 -15.30 2.00 -1.75
N TRP A 215 -15.69 1.08 -2.62
CA TRP A 215 -17.06 0.64 -2.81
C TRP A 215 -17.24 -0.77 -2.27
N HIS A 216 -18.38 -0.99 -1.64
CA HIS A 216 -18.74 -2.29 -1.06
C HIS A 216 -19.99 -2.84 -1.74
N ASP A 217 -20.09 -4.18 -1.78
CA ASP A 217 -21.32 -4.83 -2.22
C ASP A 217 -22.47 -4.47 -1.25
N SER A 218 -23.64 -4.14 -1.82
CA SER A 218 -24.77 -3.52 -1.11
C SER A 218 -25.38 -4.40 -0.01
N ASP A 219 -25.06 -5.69 0.00
CA ASP A 219 -25.56 -6.65 0.98
C ASP A 219 -24.84 -6.58 2.35
N HIS A 220 -23.75 -5.80 2.48
CA HIS A 220 -22.83 -5.91 3.63
C HIS A 220 -22.47 -4.61 4.39
N GLY A 221 -23.01 -3.43 4.07
CA GLY A 221 -22.71 -2.22 4.85
C GLY A 221 -22.84 -0.92 4.06
N PRO A 222 -22.42 0.24 4.62
CA PRO A 222 -22.45 1.50 3.88
C PRO A 222 -21.70 1.33 2.54
N GLU A 223 -22.41 1.60 1.45
CA GLU A 223 -22.02 1.27 0.06
C GLU A 223 -20.67 1.87 -0.38
N HIS A 224 -20.11 2.78 0.42
CA HIS A 224 -19.07 3.69 -0.02
C HIS A 224 -18.28 4.29 1.16
N ALA A 225 -17.00 3.96 1.28
CA ALA A 225 -16.06 4.62 2.18
C ALA A 225 -15.24 5.65 1.40
N LYS A 226 -15.08 6.86 1.97
CA LYS A 226 -14.48 7.97 1.26
C LYS A 226 -13.85 8.96 2.22
N PHE A 227 -12.55 9.19 2.07
CA PHE A 227 -11.83 10.19 2.85
C PHE A 227 -10.57 10.64 2.12
N GLY A 228 -9.93 11.67 2.67
CA GLY A 228 -8.67 12.18 2.18
C GLY A 228 -8.21 13.34 3.03
N PHE A 229 -7.03 13.84 2.71
CA PHE A 229 -6.51 15.07 3.28
C PHE A 229 -5.58 15.78 2.29
N VAL A 230 -5.37 17.07 2.54
CA VAL A 230 -4.37 17.88 1.86
C VAL A 230 -3.48 18.51 2.92
N VAL A 231 -2.18 18.59 2.65
CA VAL A 231 -1.24 19.41 3.40
C VAL A 231 -0.83 20.57 2.50
N GLU A 232 -1.01 21.80 2.98
CA GLU A 232 -0.53 23.02 2.33
C GLU A 232 -0.09 24.01 3.42
N ASP A 233 1.03 24.70 3.22
CA ASP A 233 1.65 25.59 4.21
C ASP A 233 1.86 24.93 5.59
N GLY A 234 2.17 23.62 5.60
CA GLY A 234 2.39 22.82 6.81
C GLY A 234 1.12 22.48 7.60
N LYS A 235 -0.06 22.86 7.11
CA LYS A 235 -1.35 22.54 7.73
C LYS A 235 -2.03 21.39 7.00
N MET A 236 -2.39 20.34 7.74
CA MET A 236 -3.24 19.26 7.24
C MET A 236 -4.73 19.63 7.39
N VAL A 237 -5.50 19.46 6.33
CA VAL A 237 -6.96 19.66 6.29
C VAL A 237 -7.65 18.46 5.64
N PRO A 238 -8.88 18.10 6.03
CA PRO A 238 -9.63 17.06 5.35
C PRO A 238 -9.88 17.42 3.90
N ALA A 239 -9.88 16.39 3.06
CA ALA A 239 -10.33 16.47 1.69
C ALA A 239 -11.36 15.37 1.41
N SER A 240 -12.30 15.69 0.53
CA SER A 240 -13.23 14.73 -0.03
C SER A 240 -12.81 14.46 -1.47
N PRO A 241 -12.56 13.21 -1.86
CA PRO A 241 -12.39 12.88 -3.26
C PRO A 241 -13.60 13.36 -4.07
N ILE A 242 -13.43 13.78 -5.31
CA ILE A 242 -14.53 14.08 -6.24
C ILE A 242 -14.48 13.09 -7.40
N ARG A 243 -13.26 12.73 -7.81
CA ARG A 243 -13.01 11.75 -8.86
C ARG A 243 -11.75 10.95 -8.53
N THR A 244 -11.89 9.63 -8.47
CA THR A 244 -10.79 8.69 -8.32
C THR A 244 -10.69 7.77 -9.54
N PRO A 245 -9.49 7.25 -9.86
CA PRO A 245 -9.28 6.40 -11.05
C PRO A 245 -9.83 4.99 -10.87
N GLY A 246 -10.48 4.45 -11.90
CA GLY A 246 -10.79 3.02 -11.98
C GLY A 246 -9.56 2.18 -12.34
N LEU A 247 -9.72 0.86 -12.22
CA LEU A 247 -8.80 -0.16 -12.74
C LEU A 247 -9.49 -0.95 -13.85
N GLU A 248 -8.91 -0.93 -15.04
CA GLU A 248 -9.41 -1.59 -16.24
C GLU A 248 -8.74 -2.95 -16.48
N ASP A 249 -7.46 -3.07 -16.14
CA ASP A 249 -6.72 -4.33 -16.26
C ASP A 249 -5.69 -4.52 -15.13
N PRO A 250 -5.17 -5.75 -14.92
CA PRO A 250 -4.15 -6.02 -13.91
C PRO A 250 -2.77 -5.43 -14.21
N ALA A 251 -2.56 -4.88 -15.42
CA ALA A 251 -1.36 -4.14 -15.74
C ALA A 251 -1.46 -2.67 -15.32
N GLY A 252 -2.54 -2.24 -14.65
CA GLY A 252 -2.68 -0.89 -14.12
C GLY A 252 -3.25 0.12 -15.11
N THR A 253 -3.97 -0.32 -16.14
CA THR A 253 -4.68 0.61 -17.05
C THR A 253 -5.89 1.24 -16.35
N PRO A 254 -6.18 2.55 -16.57
CA PRO A 254 -5.37 3.53 -17.29
C PRO A 254 -4.11 3.92 -16.50
N ARG A 255 -3.01 4.19 -17.21
CA ARG A 255 -1.73 4.62 -16.62
C ARG A 255 -1.66 6.11 -16.35
N THR A 256 -2.46 6.90 -17.07
CA THR A 256 -2.57 8.35 -16.88
C THR A 256 -4.02 8.71 -16.63
N PHE A 257 -4.27 9.49 -15.60
CA PHE A 257 -5.60 9.88 -15.15
C PHE A 257 -5.52 11.14 -14.28
N THR A 258 -6.68 11.71 -13.96
CA THR A 258 -6.79 12.86 -13.07
C THR A 258 -7.49 12.44 -11.78
N VAL A 259 -6.93 12.82 -10.65
CA VAL A 259 -7.57 12.79 -9.34
C VAL A 259 -8.14 14.17 -9.05
N GLU A 260 -9.42 14.24 -8.71
CA GLU A 260 -10.07 15.48 -8.29
C GLU A 260 -10.51 15.34 -6.85
N LEU A 261 -10.33 16.39 -6.04
CA LEU A 261 -10.73 16.43 -4.63
C LEU A 261 -11.13 17.85 -4.23
N ASP A 262 -11.96 17.96 -3.20
CA ASP A 262 -12.41 19.24 -2.63
C ASP A 262 -12.03 19.31 -1.15
N SER A 263 -11.72 20.51 -0.68
CA SER A 263 -11.32 20.79 0.70
C SER A 263 -11.70 22.22 1.07
N GLU A 264 -11.43 22.63 2.31
CA GLU A 264 -11.60 24.04 2.71
C GLU A 264 -10.70 25.01 1.94
N LEU A 265 -9.66 24.50 1.26
CA LEU A 265 -8.74 25.27 0.41
C LEU A 265 -9.27 25.44 -1.03
N GLY A 266 -10.39 24.79 -1.35
CA GLY A 266 -11.02 24.79 -2.67
C GLY A 266 -10.78 23.49 -3.46
N PRO A 267 -11.34 23.42 -4.68
CA PRO A 267 -11.23 22.25 -5.53
C PRO A 267 -9.82 22.12 -6.12
N MET A 268 -9.34 20.89 -6.21
CA MET A 268 -8.02 20.54 -6.69
C MET A 268 -8.12 19.45 -7.76
N SER A 269 -7.24 19.56 -8.75
CA SER A 269 -7.12 18.62 -9.86
C SER A 269 -5.65 18.26 -10.00
N ILE A 270 -5.35 16.97 -9.89
CA ILE A 270 -3.99 16.44 -9.91
C ILE A 270 -3.89 15.43 -11.05
N ASP A 271 -2.99 15.68 -11.98
CA ASP A 271 -2.67 14.73 -13.04
C ASP A 271 -1.69 13.69 -12.50
N VAL A 272 -1.96 12.42 -12.77
CA VAL A 272 -1.20 11.29 -12.22
C VAL A 272 -0.77 10.39 -13.38
N THR A 273 0.50 10.01 -13.38
CA THR A 273 1.07 9.02 -14.30
C THR A 273 1.72 7.90 -13.50
N MET A 274 1.18 6.69 -13.63
CA MET A 274 1.71 5.49 -13.01
C MET A 274 2.94 4.98 -13.78
N MET A 275 4.06 4.83 -13.07
CA MET A 275 5.38 4.53 -13.65
C MET A 275 5.69 3.04 -13.70
N HIS A 276 5.14 2.27 -12.76
CA HIS A 276 5.25 0.81 -12.70
C HIS A 276 3.95 0.22 -12.19
N ALA A 277 3.68 -1.06 -12.42
CA ALA A 277 2.60 -1.77 -11.73
C ALA A 277 3.04 -3.14 -11.23
N MET A 278 2.58 -3.51 -10.04
CA MET A 278 2.55 -4.89 -9.56
C MET A 278 1.12 -5.24 -9.21
N SER A 279 0.61 -6.34 -9.77
CA SER A 279 -0.68 -6.88 -9.39
C SER A 279 -0.53 -7.85 -8.23
N PHE A 280 -1.42 -7.73 -7.26
CA PHE A 280 -1.61 -8.65 -6.16
C PHE A 280 -3.06 -9.11 -6.21
N HIS A 281 -3.32 -10.27 -5.66
CA HIS A 281 -4.67 -10.78 -5.61
C HIS A 281 -5.11 -10.83 -4.15
N LEU A 282 -6.13 -10.04 -3.79
CA LEU A 282 -6.75 -10.04 -2.46
C LEU A 282 -7.66 -11.28 -2.37
N ALA A 283 -7.05 -12.40 -1.96
CA ALA A 283 -7.71 -13.69 -1.91
C ALA A 283 -8.47 -13.89 -0.59
N HIS A 284 -9.72 -14.37 -0.70
CA HIS A 284 -10.48 -14.82 0.46
C HIS A 284 -9.90 -16.16 0.99
N PRO A 285 -9.80 -16.37 2.32
CA PRO A 285 -10.23 -15.47 3.40
C PRO A 285 -9.39 -14.20 3.56
N LEU A 286 -8.07 -14.29 3.74
CA LEU A 286 -7.17 -13.11 3.80
C LEU A 286 -5.74 -13.52 3.42
N GLU A 287 -5.39 -13.31 2.15
CA GLU A 287 -4.07 -13.59 1.59
C GLU A 287 -3.78 -12.68 0.39
N MET A 288 -2.50 -12.37 0.14
CA MET A 288 -2.08 -11.55 -1.01
C MET A 288 -1.09 -12.28 -1.95
N PRO A 289 -1.50 -13.37 -2.64
CA PRO A 289 -0.68 -13.96 -3.69
C PRO A 289 -0.24 -12.92 -4.73
N LEU A 290 1.04 -13.02 -5.12
CA LEU A 290 1.66 -12.13 -6.11
C LEU A 290 1.22 -12.51 -7.52
N GLY A 291 0.85 -11.50 -8.31
CA GLY A 291 0.37 -11.68 -9.68
C GLY A 291 -1.16 -11.81 -9.75
N THR A 292 -1.64 -12.32 -10.88
CA THR A 292 -3.05 -12.33 -11.23
C THR A 292 -3.60 -13.75 -11.36
N SER A 293 -4.75 -14.02 -10.74
CA SER A 293 -5.53 -15.24 -10.98
C SER A 293 -6.93 -14.91 -11.46
N TRP A 294 -7.45 -15.75 -12.35
CA TRP A 294 -8.81 -15.68 -12.88
C TRP A 294 -9.66 -16.88 -12.44
N THR A 295 -9.16 -17.71 -11.50
CA THR A 295 -9.82 -18.95 -11.08
C THR A 295 -11.10 -18.71 -10.31
N ASP A 296 -11.23 -17.56 -9.64
CA ASP A 296 -12.44 -17.13 -8.96
C ASP A 296 -12.65 -15.64 -9.21
N GLU A 297 -13.65 -15.34 -10.04
CA GLU A 297 -13.97 -14.00 -10.53
C GLU A 297 -14.51 -13.06 -9.44
N ARG A 298 -14.86 -13.60 -8.27
CA ARG A 298 -15.29 -12.82 -7.10
C ARG A 298 -14.12 -12.21 -6.35
N ASN A 299 -12.91 -12.73 -6.52
CA ASN A 299 -11.75 -12.14 -5.87
C ASN A 299 -11.41 -10.78 -6.46
N THR A 300 -10.72 -9.99 -5.66
CA THR A 300 -10.33 -8.62 -6.00
C THR A 300 -8.86 -8.61 -6.38
N ILE A 301 -8.54 -8.02 -7.53
CA ILE A 301 -7.17 -7.78 -7.95
C ILE A 301 -6.82 -6.37 -7.52
N ASN A 302 -5.72 -6.25 -6.77
CA ASN A 302 -5.08 -4.99 -6.40
C ASN A 302 -3.91 -4.72 -7.34
N VAL A 303 -3.72 -3.47 -7.74
CA VAL A 303 -2.56 -3.03 -8.51
C VAL A 303 -1.93 -1.83 -7.83
N GLU A 304 -0.70 -2.02 -7.38
CA GLU A 304 0.13 -1.00 -6.74
C GLU A 304 1.13 -0.41 -7.74
N GLY A 305 1.48 0.84 -7.57
CA GLY A 305 2.71 1.33 -8.17
C GLY A 305 3.05 2.80 -7.95
N PRO A 306 4.33 3.13 -8.14
CA PRO A 306 4.82 4.50 -8.03
C PRO A 306 4.22 5.39 -9.11
N THR A 307 3.98 6.65 -8.76
CA THR A 307 3.45 7.65 -9.67
C THR A 307 4.35 8.89 -9.75
N VAL A 308 4.26 9.57 -10.89
CA VAL A 308 4.57 10.98 -11.03
C VAL A 308 3.25 11.73 -10.98
N VAL A 309 3.21 12.81 -10.22
CA VAL A 309 2.01 13.65 -10.07
C VAL A 309 2.30 15.09 -10.50
N GLU A 310 1.29 15.79 -11.01
CA GLU A 310 1.38 17.22 -11.34
C GLU A 310 0.16 17.96 -10.79
N TRP A 311 0.41 19.04 -10.05
CA TRP A 311 -0.64 19.88 -9.47
C TRP A 311 -0.28 21.36 -9.61
N ASN A 312 -1.07 22.10 -10.38
CA ASN A 312 -0.86 23.52 -10.69
C ASN A 312 0.54 23.80 -11.31
N GLY A 313 0.98 22.92 -12.21
CA GLY A 313 2.28 23.02 -12.89
C GLY A 313 3.49 22.64 -12.02
N GLU A 314 3.27 22.20 -10.78
CA GLU A 314 4.31 21.63 -9.94
C GLU A 314 4.30 20.11 -10.05
N ARG A 315 5.48 19.54 -10.31
CA ARG A 315 5.67 18.10 -10.44
C ARG A 315 6.14 17.48 -9.12
N GLY A 316 5.57 16.34 -8.76
CA GLY A 316 5.86 15.56 -7.58
C GLY A 316 5.96 14.06 -7.83
N THR A 317 6.13 13.30 -6.76
CA THR A 317 6.11 11.83 -6.76
C THR A 317 5.00 11.32 -5.85
N GLY A 318 4.54 10.11 -6.09
CA GLY A 318 3.46 9.55 -5.28
C GLY A 318 3.29 8.06 -5.49
N TRP A 319 2.08 7.60 -5.16
CA TRP A 319 1.66 6.23 -5.37
C TRP A 319 0.20 6.15 -5.77
N VAL A 320 -0.15 5.06 -6.43
CA VAL A 320 -1.54 4.69 -6.64
C VAL A 320 -1.72 3.20 -6.35
N GLU A 321 -2.75 2.93 -5.54
CA GLU A 321 -3.31 1.62 -5.34
C GLU A 321 -4.72 1.62 -5.95
N ARG A 322 -5.05 0.62 -6.76
CA ARG A 322 -6.41 0.45 -7.29
C ARG A 322 -6.81 -1.00 -7.28
N THR A 323 -8.08 -1.24 -6.97
CA THR A 323 -8.65 -2.57 -7.00
C THR A 323 -9.90 -2.67 -7.86
N ASN A 324 -10.12 -3.86 -8.42
CA ASN A 324 -11.40 -4.23 -9.03
C ASN A 324 -11.57 -5.75 -8.97
N ARG A 325 -12.80 -6.24 -9.11
CA ARG A 325 -13.12 -7.67 -9.21
C ARG A 325 -12.46 -8.26 -10.45
N ALA A 326 -11.88 -9.44 -10.30
CA ALA A 326 -11.31 -10.18 -11.42
C ALA A 326 -12.34 -10.40 -12.55
N GLY A 327 -13.62 -10.65 -12.23
CA GLY A 327 -14.67 -10.80 -13.26
C GLY A 327 -14.94 -9.55 -14.10
N ARG A 328 -14.46 -8.36 -13.70
CA ARG A 328 -14.72 -7.08 -14.39
C ARG A 328 -13.51 -6.48 -15.09
N LEU A 329 -12.34 -7.07 -14.90
CA LEU A 329 -11.10 -6.59 -15.51
C LEU A 329 -10.91 -7.18 -16.91
N ALA A 330 -10.36 -6.38 -17.80
CA ALA A 330 -9.90 -6.85 -19.09
C ALA A 330 -8.76 -7.84 -18.89
N ARG A 331 -8.89 -9.02 -19.51
CA ARG A 331 -7.85 -10.04 -19.46
C ARG A 331 -6.77 -9.71 -20.47
N LYS A 332 -5.51 -9.79 -20.05
CA LYS A 332 -4.40 -9.78 -20.99
C LYS A 332 -4.38 -11.14 -21.69
N VAL A 333 -4.82 -11.18 -22.95
CA VAL A 333 -4.65 -12.37 -23.79
C VAL A 333 -3.17 -12.41 -24.17
N GLY A 334 -2.46 -13.49 -23.81
CA GLY A 334 -1.02 -13.61 -24.03
C GLY A 334 -0.62 -13.29 -25.46
N SER A 335 0.35 -12.39 -25.61
CA SER A 335 1.06 -12.10 -26.87
C SER A 335 2.17 -13.12 -27.12
#